data_AF-A0A2N3CY28-F1
#
_entry.id   AF-A0A2N3CY28-F1
#
_cell.length_a   1.000
_cell.length_b   1.000
_cell.length_c   1.000
_cell.angle_alpha   90.00
_cell.angle_beta   90.00
_cell.angle_gamma   90.00
#
_symmetry.space_group_name_H-M   'P 1'
#
loop_
_entity.id
_entity.type
_entity.pdbx_description
1 polymer ?
#
loop_
_entity_poly.entity_id
_entity_poly.type
_entity_poly.pdbx_seq_one_letter_code
_entity_poly.pdbx_strand_id
1 'polypeptide(L)' 'MALPALFDRLRLPVIGSPLFIVSGPELVIAQCKAGIVGSFPALNARPQSQLDEWLHQITEELAA' A
#
# COMPACT_ATOMS: atom_id res chain seq x y z
N MET A 1 2.32 25.10 -4.77
CA MET A 1 3.53 24.27 -4.95
C MET A 1 3.15 23.09 -5.82
N ALA A 2 3.99 22.73 -6.79
CA ALA A 2 3.81 21.50 -7.55
C ALA A 2 4.25 20.30 -6.70
N LEU A 3 3.63 19.13 -6.91
CA LEU A 3 4.03 17.89 -6.26
C LEU A 3 5.28 17.31 -6.93
N PRO A 4 6.11 16.54 -6.19
CA PRO A 4 7.19 15.75 -6.80
C PRO A 4 6.68 14.79 -7.87
N ALA A 5 7.49 14.56 -8.92
CA ALA A 5 7.16 13.69 -10.04
C ALA A 5 6.80 12.24 -9.64
N LEU A 6 7.23 11.80 -8.46
CA LEU A 6 6.85 10.49 -7.89
C LEU A 6 5.32 10.33 -7.78
N PHE A 7 4.59 11.44 -7.63
CA PHE A 7 3.13 11.44 -7.48
C PHE A 7 2.38 11.59 -8.80
N ASP A 8 3.07 11.66 -9.95
CA ASP A 8 2.45 11.85 -11.26
C ASP A 8 1.54 10.68 -11.67
N ARG A 9 1.77 9.49 -11.07
CA ARG A 9 0.96 8.29 -11.29
C ARG A 9 -0.28 8.20 -10.40
N LEU A 10 -0.44 9.11 -9.44
CA LEU A 10 -1.60 9.11 -8.55
C LEU A 10 -2.80 9.79 -9.22
N ARG A 11 -3.98 9.20 -9.05
CA ARG A 11 -5.26 9.85 -9.37
C ARG A 11 -5.59 10.95 -8.38
N LEU A 12 -5.28 10.72 -7.10
CA LEU A 12 -5.40 11.71 -6.03
C LEU A 12 -4.12 11.67 -5.19
N PRO A 13 -3.51 12.81 -4.86
CA PRO A 13 -2.27 12.86 -4.09
C PRO A 13 -2.53 12.67 -2.59
N VAL A 14 -3.05 11.50 -2.24
CA VAL A 14 -3.45 11.14 -0.88
C VAL A 14 -2.81 9.81 -0.46
N ILE A 15 -2.62 9.66 0.84
CA ILE A 15 -2.12 8.45 1.47
C ILE A 15 -3.23 7.89 2.35
N GLY A 16 -3.59 6.62 2.16
CA GLY A 16 -4.50 5.91 3.06
C GLY A 16 -3.85 5.75 4.42
N SER A 17 -4.41 6.36 5.47
CA SER A 17 -3.86 6.27 6.83
C SER A 17 -3.77 4.80 7.28
N PRO A 18 -2.66 4.36 7.88
CA PRO A 18 -2.50 2.99 8.32
C PRO A 18 -3.40 2.72 9.54
N LEU A 19 -4.22 1.67 9.44
CA LEU A 19 -5.12 1.24 10.50
C LEU A 19 -4.62 -0.08 11.09
N PHE A 20 -4.41 -0.10 12.39
CA PHE A 20 -4.01 -1.31 13.10
C PHE A 20 -5.10 -2.39 12.95
N ILE A 21 -4.70 -3.62 12.66
CA ILE A 21 -5.56 -4.79 12.34
C ILE A 21 -6.33 -4.67 11.01
N VAL A 22 -6.79 -3.49 10.63
CA VAL A 22 -7.64 -3.30 9.43
C VAL A 22 -6.84 -3.21 8.13
N SER A 23 -5.71 -2.50 8.13
CA SER A 23 -4.90 -2.36 6.92
C SER A 23 -4.10 -3.64 6.66
N GLY A 24 -4.47 -4.37 5.62
CA GLY A 24 -3.74 -5.54 5.10
C GLY A 24 -3.43 -5.42 3.60
N PRO A 25 -2.85 -6.47 2.99
CA PRO A 25 -2.46 -6.47 1.58
C PRO A 25 -3.60 -6.12 0.64
N GLU A 26 -4.80 -6.67 0.86
CA GLU A 26 -5.96 -6.48 -0.02
C GLU A 26 -6.37 -5.01 -0.10
N LEU A 27 -6.39 -4.33 1.06
CA LEU A 27 -6.73 -2.91 1.11
C LEU A 27 -5.65 -2.07 0.42
N VAL A 28 -4.38 -2.36 0.66
CA VAL A 28 -3.27 -1.63 0.06
C VAL A 28 -3.22 -1.82 -1.46
N ILE A 29 -3.43 -3.02 -1.95
CA ILE A 29 -3.54 -3.32 -3.38
C ILE A 29 -4.71 -2.54 -3.99
N ALA A 30 -5.88 -2.57 -3.37
CA ALA A 30 -7.04 -1.82 -3.86
C ALA A 30 -6.79 -0.30 -3.89
N GLN A 31 -6.13 0.25 -2.87
CA GLN A 31 -5.75 1.66 -2.79
C GLN A 31 -4.76 2.05 -3.90
N CYS A 32 -3.71 1.24 -4.10
CA CYS A 32 -2.73 1.43 -5.17
C CYS A 32 -3.39 1.36 -6.56
N LYS A 33 -4.24 0.35 -6.82
CA LYS A 33 -5.00 0.22 -8.07
C LYS A 33 -5.99 1.38 -8.28
N ALA A 34 -6.50 1.99 -7.21
CA ALA A 34 -7.35 3.19 -7.26
C ALA A 34 -6.57 4.51 -7.47
N GLY A 35 -5.24 4.45 -7.59
CA GLY A 35 -4.38 5.61 -7.85
C GLY A 35 -4.13 6.46 -6.62
N ILE A 36 -4.05 5.87 -5.43
CA ILE A 36 -3.60 6.55 -4.20
C ILE A 36 -2.48 5.72 -3.54
N VAL A 37 -1.79 6.29 -2.56
CA VAL A 37 -0.76 5.54 -1.83
C VAL A 37 -1.42 4.67 -0.76
N GLY A 38 -1.25 3.35 -0.84
CA GLY A 38 -1.68 2.43 0.21
C GLY A 38 -0.65 2.31 1.34
N SER A 39 -1.10 2.11 2.57
CA SER A 39 -0.22 1.89 3.72
C SER A 39 -0.81 0.98 4.79
N PHE A 40 0.05 0.30 5.54
CA PHE A 40 -0.31 -0.57 6.66
C PHE A 40 0.79 -0.57 7.73
N PRO A 41 0.45 -0.76 9.02
CA PRO A 41 1.46 -1.01 10.05
C PRO A 41 2.15 -2.35 9.81
N ALA A 42 3.49 -2.38 9.82
CA ALA A 42 4.24 -3.64 9.73
C ALA A 42 3.85 -4.64 10.83
N LEU A 43 3.43 -4.13 12.00
CA LEU A 43 2.92 -4.93 13.11
C LEU A 43 1.60 -5.67 12.81
N ASN A 44 0.91 -5.40 11.69
CA ASN A 44 -0.27 -6.18 11.28
C ASN A 44 0.12 -7.54 10.69
N ALA A 45 1.30 -7.65 10.06
CA ALA A 45 1.83 -8.92 9.58
C ALA A 45 2.36 -9.73 10.77
N ARG A 46 1.71 -10.85 11.08
CA ARG A 46 1.98 -11.65 12.29
C ARG A 46 1.94 -13.14 11.95
N PRO A 47 3.06 -13.87 12.11
CA PRO A 47 4.35 -13.45 12.67
C PRO A 47 5.13 -12.46 11.77
N GLN A 48 6.23 -11.88 12.28
CA GLN A 48 7.02 -10.88 11.55
C GLN A 48 7.48 -11.37 10.17
N SER A 49 7.72 -12.68 9.99
CA SER A 49 8.09 -13.28 8.70
C SER A 49 7.01 -13.07 7.62
N GLN A 50 5.75 -12.92 8.01
CA GLN A 50 4.63 -12.68 7.09
C GLN A 50 4.74 -11.32 6.38
N LEU A 51 5.52 -10.38 6.91
CA LEU A 51 5.72 -9.08 6.27
C LEU A 51 6.34 -9.23 4.87
N ASP A 52 7.30 -10.16 4.71
CA ASP A 52 7.95 -10.41 3.43
C ASP A 52 6.95 -10.97 2.40
N GLU A 53 6.13 -11.94 2.81
CA GLU A 53 5.06 -12.51 2.00
C GLU A 53 4.05 -11.45 1.55
N TRP A 54 3.64 -10.55 2.45
CA TRP A 54 2.74 -9.44 2.12
C TRP A 54 3.35 -8.47 1.10
N LEU A 55 4.63 -8.12 1.28
CA LEU A 55 5.33 -7.23 0.32
C LEU A 55 5.47 -7.89 -1.05
N HIS A 56 5.72 -9.20 -1.10
CA HIS A 56 5.77 -9.97 -2.33
C HIS A 56 4.41 -9.95 -3.04
N GLN A 57 3.34 -10.32 -2.33
CA GLN A 57 1.96 -10.29 -2.83
C GLN A 57 1.59 -8.92 -3.42
N ILE A 58 1.85 -7.83 -2.69
CA ILE A 58 1.55 -6.47 -3.15
C ILE A 58 2.34 -6.14 -4.43
N THR A 59 3.61 -6.55 -4.50
CA THR A 59 4.47 -6.25 -5.64
C THR A 59 4.04 -7.01 -6.89
N GLU A 60 3.75 -8.31 -6.76
CA GLU A 60 3.26 -9.14 -7.88
C GLU A 60 1.90 -8.65 -8.40
N GLU A 61 0.96 -8.36 -7.50
CA GLU A 61 -0.40 -7.90 -7.85
C GLU A 61 -0.46 -6.52 -8.50
N LEU A 62 0.56 -5.69 -8.29
CA LEU A 62 0.68 -4.36 -8.91
C LEU A 62 1.55 -4.36 -10.17
N ALA A 63 2.28 -5.44 -10.44
CA ALA A 63 3.06 -5.63 -11.65
C ALA A 63 2.24 -6.21 -12.82
N ALA A 64 1.14 -6.89 -12.52
CA ALA A 64 0.16 -7.41 -13.48
C ALA A 64 -0.76 -6.31 -14.04
#